data_AF-A0A6A4HD48-F1
#
_entry.id   AF-A0A6A4HD48-F1
#
_cell.length_a   1.000
_cell.length_b   1.000
_cell.length_c   1.000
_cell.angle_alpha   90.00
_cell.angle_beta   90.00
_cell.angle_gamma   90.00
#
_symmetry.space_group_name_H-M   'P 1'
#
loop_
_entity.id
_entity.type
_entity.pdbx_description
1 polymer ?
#
loop_
_entity_poly.entity_id
_entity_poly.type
_entity_poly.pdbx_seq_one_letter_code
_entity_poly.pdbx_strand_id
1 'polypeptide(L)'
;MEEIVNFEAILFPADGRSPSMVLLMTSPMTAPTHHGSSTQNPSCMPHPEVHMDYIAENLGSRAWKYQLVEALDGMNRKFACPYIIFYPVVSRDGMPFPVNQTIQNIQGQNFNGDQAWRGNIVVAKYHDNPFTSMMDASMADFPIIKNFLLTHGSPGQ
;
A
#
# COMPACT_ATOMS: atom_id res chain seq x y z
N MET A 1 -2.21 27.30 -4.84
CA MET A 1 -1.06 26.39 -4.66
C MET A 1 -1.66 25.12 -4.13
N GLU A 2 -1.64 24.05 -4.93
CA GLU A 2 -2.15 22.74 -4.50
C GLU A 2 -1.22 22.24 -3.39
N GLU A 3 -1.77 22.06 -2.19
CA GLU A 3 -1.00 21.63 -1.02
C GLU A 3 -0.73 20.13 -1.17
N ILE A 4 0.53 19.78 -1.45
CA ILE A 4 0.97 18.38 -1.43
C ILE A 4 0.88 17.92 0.02
N VAL A 5 0.00 16.96 0.29
CA VAL A 5 -0.13 16.35 1.61
C VAL A 5 0.66 15.06 1.61
N ASN A 6 1.50 14.86 2.63
CA ASN A 6 2.28 13.64 2.84
C ASN A 6 1.87 12.94 4.13
N PHE A 7 2.01 11.61 4.14
CA PHE A 7 1.74 10.78 5.30
C PHE A 7 2.88 9.80 5.55
N GLU A 8 3.10 9.44 6.80
CA GLU A 8 4.02 8.37 7.17
C GLU A 8 3.44 6.99 6.76
N ALA A 9 4.25 6.19 6.07
CA ALA A 9 3.90 4.85 5.60
C ALA A 9 5.04 3.87 5.89
N ILE A 10 4.75 2.57 5.94
CA ILE A 10 5.76 1.52 6.15
C ILE A 10 6.18 0.95 4.80
N LEU A 11 7.46 1.04 4.48
CA LEU A 11 8.09 0.38 3.33
C LEU A 11 8.60 -1.00 3.73
N PHE A 12 8.23 -2.02 2.95
CA PHE A 12 8.83 -3.35 2.97
C PHE A 12 9.67 -3.51 1.70
N PRO A 13 11.00 -3.30 1.77
CA PRO A 13 11.86 -3.40 0.61
C PRO A 13 12.02 -4.86 0.18
N ALA A 14 12.09 -5.10 -1.13
CA ALA A 14 12.17 -6.46 -1.68
C ALA A 14 13.54 -7.12 -1.46
N ASP A 15 14.59 -6.32 -1.26
CA ASP A 15 15.98 -6.71 -1.17
C ASP A 15 16.40 -7.32 0.18
N GLY A 16 15.45 -7.51 1.10
CA GLY A 16 15.69 -8.13 2.41
C GLY A 16 16.15 -7.17 3.51
N ARG A 17 16.26 -5.85 3.21
CA ARG A 17 16.43 -4.85 4.26
C ARG A 17 15.22 -4.82 5.21
N SER A 18 15.44 -4.36 6.44
CA SER A 18 14.38 -4.20 7.42
C SER A 18 13.33 -3.18 6.96
N PRO A 19 12.04 -3.38 7.31
CA PRO A 19 11.00 -2.38 7.07
C PRO A 19 11.34 -1.03 7.72
N SER A 20 10.95 0.05 7.07
CA SER A 20 11.25 1.42 7.49
C SER A 20 10.09 2.38 7.23
N MET A 21 10.05 3.49 7.96
CA MET A 21 9.11 4.57 7.67
C MET A 21 9.53 5.36 6.43
N VAL A 22 8.56 5.76 5.61
CA VAL A 22 8.74 6.60 4.42
C VAL A 22 7.57 7.58 4.28
N LEU A 23 7.81 8.69 3.60
CA LEU A 23 6.75 9.65 3.27
C LEU A 23 6.01 9.22 2.00
N LEU A 24 4.72 8.99 2.11
CA LEU A 24 3.80 8.76 1.00
C LEU A 24 3.20 10.10 0.57
N MET A 25 3.59 10.57 -0.62
CA MET A 25 3.06 11.80 -1.20
C MET A 25 1.67 11.57 -1.79
N THR A 26 0.83 12.60 -1.73
CA THR A 26 -0.48 12.59 -2.37
C THR A 26 -0.71 13.84 -3.22
N SER A 27 -1.40 13.66 -4.35
CA SER A 27 -1.84 14.77 -5.21
C SER A 27 -3.34 14.99 -5.07
N PRO A 28 -3.83 16.25 -5.04
CA PRO A 28 -5.26 16.52 -5.05
C PRO A 28 -5.93 15.97 -6.32
N MET A 29 -7.02 15.21 -6.19
CA MET A 29 -7.90 14.93 -7.31
C MET A 29 -8.99 15.99 -7.37
N THR A 30 -9.16 16.61 -8.53
CA THR A 30 -10.31 17.48 -8.79
C THR A 30 -11.57 16.62 -8.88
N ALA A 31 -12.48 16.79 -7.92
CA ALA A 31 -13.79 16.17 -8.00
C ALA A 31 -14.54 16.73 -9.23
N PRO A 32 -15.18 15.89 -10.07
CA PRO A 32 -16.02 16.38 -11.15
C PRO A 32 -17.21 17.14 -10.54
N THR A 33 -17.36 18.39 -10.94
CA THR A 33 -18.34 19.36 -10.42
C THR A 33 -19.78 18.97 -10.84
N HIS A 34 -20.36 17.93 -10.26
CA HIS A 34 -21.80 17.68 -10.39
C HIS A 34 -22.53 18.42 -9.27
N HIS A 35 -23.41 19.35 -9.69
CA HIS A 35 -24.27 20.14 -8.82
C HIS A 35 -25.11 19.24 -7.92
N GLY A 36 -24.95 19.37 -6.60
CA GLY A 36 -25.90 18.86 -5.62
C GLY A 36 -25.26 18.11 -4.46
N SER A 37 -25.23 18.78 -3.29
CA SER A 37 -25.15 18.22 -1.93
C SER A 37 -23.87 17.53 -1.43
N SER A 38 -23.37 18.11 -0.32
CA SER A 38 -22.46 17.59 0.73
C SER A 38 -20.98 17.37 0.39
N THR A 39 -20.15 18.28 0.92
CA THR A 39 -18.83 18.07 1.54
C THR A 39 -18.19 16.69 1.31
N GLN A 40 -17.46 16.53 0.21
CA GLN A 40 -16.48 15.47 0.08
C GLN A 40 -15.11 16.13 0.04
N ASN A 41 -14.27 15.80 1.03
CA ASN A 41 -12.84 16.15 1.00
C ASN A 41 -12.29 15.79 -0.38
N PRO A 42 -11.38 16.60 -0.96
CA PRO A 42 -10.74 16.21 -2.20
C PRO A 42 -10.12 14.82 -2.00
N SER A 43 -10.48 13.88 -2.86
CA SER A 43 -9.80 12.58 -2.93
C SER A 43 -8.34 12.88 -3.26
N CYS A 44 -7.40 12.32 -2.51
CA CYS A 44 -5.99 12.53 -2.77
C CYS A 44 -5.41 11.23 -3.36
N MET A 45 -4.83 11.33 -4.55
CA MET A 45 -4.19 10.18 -5.19
C MET A 45 -2.83 9.91 -4.51
N PRO A 46 -2.61 8.76 -3.88
CA PRO A 46 -1.28 8.41 -3.36
C PRO A 46 -0.32 8.09 -4.50
N HIS A 47 0.96 8.34 -4.25
CA HIS A 47 2.05 8.02 -5.16
C HIS A 47 2.98 6.95 -4.58
N PRO A 48 2.52 5.70 -4.36
CA PRO A 48 3.38 4.65 -3.84
C PRO A 48 4.48 4.24 -4.82
N GLU A 49 4.33 4.53 -6.12
CA GLU A 49 5.30 4.24 -7.17
C GLU A 49 6.68 4.86 -6.91
N VAL A 50 6.76 5.97 -6.16
CA VAL A 50 8.04 6.63 -5.85
C VAL A 50 8.95 5.77 -4.97
N HIS A 51 8.38 4.76 -4.30
CA HIS A 51 9.10 3.80 -3.45
C HIS A 51 9.17 2.40 -4.07
N MET A 52 8.65 2.22 -5.29
CA MET A 52 8.60 0.93 -5.99
C MET A 52 9.70 0.85 -7.05
N ASP A 53 10.83 0.25 -6.66
CA ASP A 53 11.95 0.07 -7.58
C ASP A 53 11.52 -0.69 -8.83
N TYR A 54 12.01 -0.23 -9.99
CA TYR A 54 11.79 -0.86 -11.30
C TYR A 54 10.35 -0.82 -11.85
N ILE A 55 9.45 -0.11 -11.18
CA ILE A 55 8.08 0.09 -11.68
C ILE A 55 8.07 0.85 -13.01
N ALA A 56 7.08 0.56 -13.85
CA ALA A 56 6.87 1.27 -15.10
C ALA A 56 6.57 2.74 -14.86
N GLU A 57 7.42 3.59 -15.42
CA GLU A 57 7.23 5.04 -15.42
C GLU A 57 6.12 5.43 -16.40
N ASN A 58 5.44 6.56 -16.16
CA ASN A 58 4.39 7.14 -17.02
C ASN A 58 3.06 6.39 -17.11
N LEU A 59 2.89 5.26 -16.39
CA LEU A 59 1.59 4.57 -16.29
C LEU A 59 0.73 5.06 -15.11
N GLY A 60 1.30 5.88 -14.22
CA GLY A 60 0.62 6.40 -13.02
C GLY A 60 0.04 5.27 -12.17
N SER A 61 -1.21 5.44 -11.71
CA SER A 61 -1.90 4.45 -10.88
C SER A 61 -2.19 3.11 -11.55
N ARG A 62 -1.89 2.95 -12.85
CA ARG A 62 -1.99 1.65 -13.55
C ARG A 62 -0.77 0.76 -13.34
N ALA A 63 0.33 1.30 -12.82
CA ALA A 63 1.57 0.55 -12.63
C ALA A 63 1.57 -0.30 -11.35
N TRP A 64 0.65 0.00 -10.42
CA TRP A 64 0.50 -0.65 -9.13
C TRP A 64 -0.96 -1.01 -8.86
N LYS A 65 -1.17 -1.90 -7.90
CA LYS A 65 -2.48 -2.24 -7.32
C LYS A 65 -2.42 -2.05 -5.81
N TYR A 66 -3.56 -2.21 -5.15
CA TYR A 66 -3.63 -2.16 -3.70
C TYR A 66 -4.48 -3.30 -3.13
N GLN A 67 -4.24 -3.62 -1.87
CA GLN A 67 -5.03 -4.54 -1.05
C GLN A 67 -5.41 -3.85 0.25
N LEU A 68 -6.69 -3.91 0.62
CA LEU A 68 -7.16 -3.39 1.90
C LEU A 68 -6.95 -4.44 3.00
N VAL A 69 -6.48 -3.98 4.15
CA VAL A 69 -6.36 -4.76 5.38
C VAL A 69 -7.34 -4.18 6.38
N GLU A 70 -8.57 -4.68 6.32
CA GLU A 70 -9.67 -4.17 7.14
C GLU A 70 -9.86 -4.94 8.44
N ALA A 71 -9.36 -6.16 8.53
CA ALA A 71 -9.40 -7.02 9.70
C ALA A 71 -8.29 -8.07 9.62
N LEU A 72 -7.99 -8.72 10.74
CA LEU A 72 -7.16 -9.93 10.79
C LEU A 72 -8.04 -11.18 10.89
N ASP A 73 -7.45 -12.32 10.59
CA ASP A 73 -8.10 -13.62 10.78
C ASP A 73 -8.62 -13.78 12.22
N GLY A 74 -9.89 -14.14 12.36
CA GLY A 74 -10.55 -14.32 13.66
C GLY A 74 -11.13 -13.05 14.29
N MET A 75 -10.95 -11.86 13.70
CA MET A 75 -11.63 -10.64 14.16
C MET A 75 -13.11 -10.62 13.74
N ASN A 76 -13.98 -10.16 14.64
CA ASN A 76 -15.43 -10.02 14.38
C ASN A 76 -15.84 -8.61 13.94
N ARG A 77 -14.90 -7.66 13.91
CA ARG A 77 -15.08 -6.26 13.52
C ARG A 77 -13.86 -5.79 12.75
N LYS A 78 -14.06 -4.81 11.88
CA LYS A 78 -12.96 -4.13 11.19
C LYS A 78 -12.16 -3.25 12.14
N PHE A 79 -10.93 -2.94 11.76
CA PHE A 79 -10.13 -1.90 12.41
C PHE A 79 -10.85 -0.54 12.36
N ALA A 80 -10.68 0.26 13.41
CA ALA A 80 -11.13 1.66 13.39
C ALA A 80 -10.33 2.50 12.39
N CYS A 81 -9.03 2.21 12.26
CA CYS A 81 -8.13 2.80 11.27
C CYS A 81 -7.47 1.67 10.48
N PRO A 82 -8.08 1.21 9.37
CA PRO A 82 -7.54 0.14 8.55
C PRO A 82 -6.28 0.52 7.77
N TYR A 83 -5.73 -0.45 7.03
CA TYR A 83 -4.51 -0.26 6.24
C TYR A 83 -4.71 -0.56 4.76
N ILE A 84 -3.83 0.02 3.94
CA ILE A 84 -3.75 -0.20 2.49
C ILE A 84 -2.34 -0.66 2.16
N ILE A 85 -2.22 -1.82 1.52
CA ILE A 85 -0.97 -2.35 1.00
C ILE A 85 -0.91 -2.05 -0.50
N PHE A 86 0.04 -1.22 -0.92
CA PHE A 86 0.34 -0.96 -2.33
C PHE A 86 1.44 -1.87 -2.83
N TYR A 87 1.27 -2.42 -4.04
CA TYR A 87 2.23 -3.33 -4.66
C TYR A 87 2.35 -3.10 -6.17
N PRO A 88 3.54 -3.25 -6.76
CA PRO A 88 3.75 -3.03 -8.17
C PRO A 88 3.21 -4.19 -9.01
N VAL A 89 2.70 -3.90 -10.21
CA VAL A 89 2.17 -4.90 -11.15
C VAL A 89 2.67 -4.75 -12.58
N VAL A 90 3.20 -3.58 -12.96
CA VAL A 90 3.85 -3.37 -14.27
C VAL A 90 5.26 -2.85 -14.06
N SER A 91 6.25 -3.61 -14.53
CA SER A 91 7.66 -3.21 -14.53
C SER A 91 8.04 -2.45 -15.78
N ARG A 92 9.16 -1.74 -15.72
CA ARG A 92 9.66 -0.89 -16.82
C ARG A 92 9.87 -1.61 -18.14
N ASP A 93 10.25 -2.89 -18.10
CA ASP A 93 10.63 -3.71 -19.26
C ASP A 93 9.77 -4.97 -19.43
N GLY A 94 8.75 -5.15 -18.59
CA GLY A 94 7.91 -6.35 -18.57
C GLY A 94 8.49 -7.55 -17.81
N MET A 95 9.67 -7.42 -17.18
CA MET A 95 10.22 -8.48 -16.34
C MET A 95 9.48 -8.60 -15.01
N PRO A 96 9.32 -9.81 -14.44
CA PRO A 96 8.69 -9.97 -13.14
C PRO A 96 9.45 -9.24 -12.03
N PHE A 97 8.72 -8.64 -11.10
CA PHE A 97 9.33 -8.09 -9.89
C PHE A 97 9.95 -9.22 -9.02
N PRO A 98 11.06 -8.95 -8.32
CA PRO A 98 11.67 -9.92 -7.41
C PRO A 98 10.70 -10.26 -6.28
N VAL A 99 10.77 -11.47 -5.74
CA VAL A 99 10.05 -11.84 -4.51
C VAL A 99 10.52 -10.92 -3.39
N ASN A 100 9.57 -10.41 -2.62
CA ASN A 100 9.88 -9.58 -1.46
C ASN A 100 10.46 -10.46 -0.34
N GLN A 101 11.79 -10.43 -0.17
CA GLN A 101 12.50 -11.30 0.75
C GLN A 101 12.06 -11.08 2.20
N THR A 102 11.74 -9.84 2.58
CA THR A 102 11.25 -9.51 3.92
C THR A 102 9.93 -10.20 4.21
N ILE A 103 8.99 -10.17 3.27
CA ILE A 103 7.68 -10.84 3.43
C ILE A 103 7.83 -12.36 3.33
N GLN A 104 8.68 -12.86 2.44
CA GLN A 104 9.02 -14.29 2.38
C GLN A 104 9.53 -14.79 3.73
N ASN A 105 10.42 -14.04 4.38
CA ASN A 105 10.94 -14.37 5.71
C ASN A 105 9.86 -14.30 6.80
N ILE A 106 8.90 -13.36 6.69
CA ILE A 106 7.75 -13.29 7.59
C ILE A 106 6.88 -14.55 7.46
N GLN A 107 6.64 -15.02 6.25
CA GLN A 107 5.81 -16.21 5.96
C GLN A 107 6.52 -17.51 6.33
N GLY A 108 7.85 -17.57 6.21
CA GLY A 108 8.66 -18.71 6.59
C GLY A 108 8.21 -20.00 5.89
N GLN A 109 7.83 -21.02 6.68
CA GLN A 109 7.39 -22.31 6.15
C GLN A 109 6.04 -22.25 5.42
N ASN A 110 5.26 -21.19 5.62
CA ASN A 110 3.97 -20.98 4.93
C ASN A 110 4.12 -20.23 3.60
N PHE A 111 5.35 -19.92 3.19
CA PHE A 111 5.60 -19.21 1.93
C PHE A 111 5.10 -20.01 0.73
N ASN A 112 4.32 -19.37 -0.13
CA ASN A 112 3.87 -19.89 -1.42
C ASN A 112 4.39 -19.00 -2.56
N GLY A 113 5.25 -19.54 -3.42
CA GLY A 113 5.85 -18.80 -4.54
C GLY A 113 4.83 -18.26 -5.55
N ASP A 114 3.71 -18.96 -5.74
CA ASP A 114 2.65 -18.55 -6.68
C ASP A 114 1.84 -17.36 -6.17
N GLN A 115 1.81 -17.17 -4.84
CA GLN A 115 1.13 -16.06 -4.17
C GLN A 115 2.13 -15.13 -3.46
N ALA A 116 3.39 -15.12 -3.91
CA ALA A 116 4.43 -14.31 -3.30
C ALA A 116 4.15 -12.82 -3.52
N TRP A 117 4.32 -12.01 -2.47
CA TRP A 117 4.44 -10.57 -2.62
C TRP A 117 5.74 -10.24 -3.36
N ARG A 118 5.68 -9.35 -4.35
CA ARG A 118 6.80 -9.01 -5.22
C ARG A 118 7.04 -7.51 -5.29
N GLY A 119 8.30 -7.14 -5.45
CA GLY A 119 8.74 -5.75 -5.45
C GLY A 119 8.63 -5.10 -4.07
N ASN A 120 8.94 -3.82 -4.01
CA ASN A 120 8.79 -3.04 -2.79
C ASN A 120 7.31 -2.83 -2.50
N ILE A 121 6.92 -3.05 -1.24
CA ILE A 121 5.54 -2.94 -0.80
C ILE A 121 5.42 -1.74 0.13
N VAL A 122 4.44 -0.87 -0.10
CA VAL A 122 4.20 0.32 0.72
C VAL A 122 2.89 0.15 1.47
N VAL A 123 2.90 0.39 2.78
CA VAL A 123 1.72 0.22 3.62
C VAL A 123 1.33 1.54 4.27
N ALA A 124 0.15 2.03 3.92
CA ALA A 124 -0.42 3.25 4.48
C ALA A 124 -1.58 2.93 5.42
N LYS A 125 -1.97 3.91 6.23
CA LYS A 125 -3.10 3.84 7.16
C LYS A 125 -4.16 4.88 6.77
N TYR A 126 -5.42 4.56 7.02
CA TYR A 126 -6.52 5.48 6.74
C TYR A 126 -7.63 5.36 7.78
N HIS A 127 -8.51 6.35 7.81
CA HIS A 127 -9.80 6.32 8.52
C HIS A 127 -10.94 6.45 7.51
N ASP A 128 -12.12 5.89 7.81
CA ASP A 128 -13.36 5.95 7.00
C ASP A 128 -13.28 5.48 5.53
N ASN A 129 -12.57 6.18 4.66
CA ASN A 129 -12.51 5.93 3.22
C ASN A 129 -11.05 5.91 2.69
N PRO A 130 -10.65 4.83 1.97
CA PRO A 130 -9.32 4.76 1.38
C PRO A 130 -9.14 5.88 0.36
N PHE A 131 -8.02 6.61 0.42
CA PHE A 131 -7.62 7.71 -0.49
C PHE A 131 -8.16 9.11 -0.16
N THR A 132 -9.22 9.27 0.62
CA THR A 132 -9.68 10.61 1.06
C THR A 132 -9.20 10.98 2.46
N SER A 133 -8.80 9.97 3.23
CA SER A 133 -8.68 10.06 4.68
C SER A 133 -7.46 9.27 5.17
N MET A 134 -6.33 9.45 4.49
CA MET A 134 -5.05 8.89 4.93
C MET A 134 -4.60 9.53 6.25
N MET A 135 -3.83 8.78 7.01
CA MET A 135 -3.23 9.22 8.26
C MET A 135 -1.85 8.62 8.43
N ASP A 136 -1.05 9.23 9.31
CA ASP A 136 0.29 8.73 9.62
C ASP A 136 0.23 7.32 10.21
N ALA A 137 0.94 6.41 9.56
CA ALA A 137 1.33 5.14 10.16
C ALA A 137 2.54 5.35 11.08
N SER A 138 2.83 4.35 11.90
CA SER A 138 3.99 4.31 12.78
C SER A 138 4.58 2.91 12.79
N MET A 139 5.81 2.77 13.30
CA MET A 139 6.39 1.44 13.52
C MET A 139 5.62 0.60 14.56
N ALA A 140 4.71 1.19 15.33
CA ALA A 140 3.80 0.44 16.20
C ALA A 140 2.72 -0.32 15.41
N ASP A 141 2.46 0.04 14.16
CA ASP A 141 1.54 -0.66 13.26
C ASP A 141 2.20 -1.90 12.62
N PHE A 142 3.53 -1.99 12.62
CA PHE A 142 4.27 -3.10 12.00
C PHE A 142 3.83 -4.49 12.48
N PRO A 143 3.63 -4.77 13.79
CA PRO A 143 3.15 -6.07 14.25
C PRO A 143 1.81 -6.48 13.66
N ILE A 144 0.89 -5.53 13.42
CA ILE A 144 -0.43 -5.77 12.83
C ILE A 144 -0.27 -6.17 11.36
N ILE A 145 0.51 -5.41 10.60
CA ILE A 145 0.78 -5.71 9.19
C ILE A 145 1.55 -7.02 9.04
N LYS A 146 2.53 -7.28 9.91
CA LYS A 146 3.26 -8.54 9.95
C LYS A 146 2.31 -9.72 10.20
N ASN A 147 1.34 -9.57 11.11
CA ASN A 147 0.35 -10.62 11.37
C ASN A 147 -0.54 -10.90 10.15
N PHE A 148 -0.95 -9.87 9.41
CA PHE A 148 -1.67 -10.06 8.16
C PHE A 148 -0.83 -10.82 7.11
N LEU A 149 0.41 -10.35 6.88
CA LEU A 149 1.32 -10.92 5.88
C LEU A 149 1.77 -12.35 6.19
N LEU A 150 1.71 -12.77 7.46
CA LEU A 150 2.00 -14.14 7.91
C LEU A 150 1.08 -15.19 7.25
N THR A 151 -0.19 -14.84 6.99
CA THR A 151 -1.20 -15.77 6.46
C THR A 151 -1.71 -15.39 5.07
N HIS A 152 -1.46 -14.17 4.60
CA HIS A 152 -1.97 -13.65 3.34
C HIS A 152 -0.88 -13.49 2.27
N GLY A 153 -1.02 -14.22 1.17
CA GLY A 153 -0.26 -13.99 -0.06
C GLY A 153 -0.76 -12.76 -0.85
N SER A 154 -0.02 -12.39 -1.90
CA SER A 154 -0.45 -11.34 -2.83
C SER A 154 -1.76 -11.75 -3.49
N PRO A 155 -2.76 -10.84 -3.61
CA PRO A 155 -3.87 -11.03 -4.53
C PRO A 155 -3.30 -11.23 -5.94
N GLY A 156 -3.89 -12.13 -6.74
CA GLY A 156 -3.35 -12.54 -8.03
C GLY A 156 -2.82 -11.37 -8.87
N GLN A 157 -1.59 -11.52 -9.37
CA GLN A 157 -0.90 -10.49 -10.16
C GLN A 157 -1.52 -10.37 -11.56
#